data_AF-A0A3L6PSC3-F1
#
_entry.id   AF-A0A3L6PSC3-F1
#
_cell.length_a   1.000
_cell.length_b   1.000
_cell.length_c   1.000
_cell.angle_alpha   90.00
_cell.angle_beta   90.00
_cell.angle_gamma   90.00
#
_symmetry.space_group_name_H-M   'P 1'
#
loop_
_entity.id
_entity.type
_entity.pdbx_description
1 polymer ?
#
loop_
_entity_poly.entity_id
_entity_poly.type
_entity_poly.pdbx_seq_one_letter_code
_entity_poly.pdbx_strand_id
1 'polypeptide(L)'
;MGGVFGALFGGHRRPGGRAPAVRRHRGLVPQPSAAYDGGHRRAMLSKKYSYIPDTFTSLDQVAAALRQQGLESSNLILGIDFTKSNEWTGKQSFGGQSLHRLGDTPNPYEQAISIIGKTLAPFDEDNLIPCFGFGDGELHDMANVATAMRAPFDPIKDHNKLTDSLLVPAPSCAVLLLDPLVAATTHDYNVFSFHHDNSPCHGFEEVLACYRKIVPHLRLSGPTSFAPIVEAAVDIVDRSGGQYHDLVIVADGQVTRSVDTGDSDLSPQEKRTVDSIVMASSYPLSIILVGVGDGPWEDMQKFDDKLPARDFDNFQFVNFTSIMARSTTAQQKESAFALAALMEVPIQYKATVELGILGRSTGNAKRVMPAPPPLPPAQRQPSLRRGASNVNAGSAQPGEPRDDQVCPICLTNAKDLAFGCGHMVRTNSESLVHDNAMQCCRECGESLTRCPICRQPIRSKLRLYSG
;
A
#
# COMPACT_ATOMS: atom_id res chain seq x y z
N MET A 1 44.35 60.07 10.42
CA MET A 1 45.05 61.32 10.06
C MET A 1 45.94 61.04 8.86
N GLY A 2 45.58 61.57 7.67
CA GLY A 2 46.30 61.53 6.36
C GLY A 2 46.23 60.19 5.62
N GLY A 3 45.70 60.01 4.39
CA GLY A 3 45.44 60.91 3.24
C GLY A 3 46.72 61.11 2.39
N VAL A 4 46.79 61.09 1.06
CA VAL A 4 45.87 61.09 -0.11
C VAL A 4 46.78 61.06 -1.40
N PHE A 5 46.44 60.28 -2.46
CA PHE A 5 46.74 60.40 -3.93
C PHE A 5 48.19 60.31 -4.48
N GLY A 6 48.53 59.89 -5.73
CA GLY A 6 47.85 59.49 -6.99
C GLY A 6 48.89 58.86 -7.98
N ALA A 7 48.54 57.92 -8.89
CA ALA A 7 48.26 58.08 -10.35
C ALA A 7 49.35 58.87 -11.15
N LEU A 8 49.94 58.52 -12.32
CA LEU A 8 49.64 57.66 -13.49
C LEU A 8 50.92 57.39 -14.35
N PHE A 9 50.96 56.21 -14.98
CA PHE A 9 51.38 55.78 -16.35
C PHE A 9 52.53 56.37 -17.20
N GLY A 10 53.22 55.41 -17.85
CA GLY A 10 53.86 55.49 -19.18
C GLY A 10 55.21 54.74 -19.18
N GLY A 11 55.50 53.64 -19.87
CA GLY A 11 54.93 52.97 -21.04
C GLY A 11 56.12 52.61 -21.94
N HIS A 12 56.59 51.34 -22.00
CA HIS A 12 57.69 50.91 -22.88
C HIS A 12 57.43 49.51 -23.46
N ARG A 13 57.51 49.38 -24.79
CA ARG A 13 57.50 48.12 -25.56
C ARG A 13 58.93 47.78 -26.02
N ARG A 14 59.34 46.52 -25.73
CA ARG A 14 60.03 45.45 -26.53
C ARG A 14 60.98 45.84 -27.69
N PRO A 15 61.98 45.01 -28.09
CA PRO A 15 61.96 43.52 -28.22
C PRO A 15 63.29 42.85 -27.77
N GLY A 16 63.61 41.56 -27.87
CA GLY A 16 63.05 40.32 -28.39
C GLY A 16 64.16 39.26 -28.23
N GLY A 17 63.87 38.08 -27.68
CA GLY A 17 64.87 37.05 -27.35
C GLY A 17 64.62 35.72 -28.08
N ARG A 18 65.69 35.13 -28.62
CA ARG A 18 65.75 33.77 -29.21
C ARG A 18 66.04 32.71 -28.13
N ALA A 19 65.52 31.50 -28.38
CA ALA A 19 65.45 30.29 -27.52
C ALA A 19 66.83 29.64 -27.21
N PRO A 20 66.96 28.65 -26.28
CA PRO A 20 66.40 27.28 -26.48
C PRO A 20 66.01 26.46 -25.21
N ALA A 21 65.52 25.24 -25.48
CA ALA A 21 65.57 24.00 -24.68
C ALA A 21 64.43 23.62 -23.70
N VAL A 22 63.46 22.88 -24.28
CA VAL A 22 62.71 21.71 -23.78
C VAL A 22 62.85 21.32 -22.30
N ARG A 23 61.74 21.42 -21.55
CA ARG A 23 61.47 20.58 -20.38
C ARG A 23 60.08 19.96 -20.53
N ARG A 24 60.04 18.62 -20.48
CA ARG A 24 58.87 17.76 -20.71
C ARG A 24 57.71 18.14 -19.76
N HIS A 25 56.53 18.42 -20.34
CA HIS A 25 55.28 18.38 -19.60
C HIS A 25 55.03 16.94 -19.15
N ARG A 26 55.10 16.69 -17.83
CA ARG A 26 54.40 15.55 -17.24
C ARG A 26 52.91 15.80 -17.46
N GLY A 27 52.28 14.92 -18.24
CA GLY A 27 50.84 14.88 -18.35
C GLY A 27 50.23 14.77 -16.96
N LEU A 28 49.26 15.66 -16.67
CA LEU A 28 48.36 15.51 -15.56
C LEU A 28 47.61 14.19 -15.78
N VAL A 29 47.93 13.19 -14.95
CA VAL A 29 47.12 11.98 -14.82
C VAL A 29 45.73 12.43 -14.39
N PRO A 30 44.65 12.05 -15.08
CA PRO A 30 43.29 12.32 -14.61
C PRO A 30 43.15 11.64 -13.25
N GLN A 31 42.87 12.41 -12.19
CA GLN A 31 42.49 11.80 -10.93
C GLN A 31 41.21 10.96 -11.16
N PRO A 32 41.10 9.77 -10.54
CA PRO A 32 39.89 8.98 -10.64
C PRO A 32 38.74 9.80 -10.06
N SER A 33 37.81 10.16 -10.94
CA SER A 33 36.63 10.97 -10.66
C SER A 33 35.80 10.35 -9.55
N ALA A 34 35.13 11.17 -8.73
CA ALA A 34 34.23 10.78 -7.63
C ALA A 34 33.20 9.69 -7.97
N ALA A 35 32.84 9.51 -9.25
CA ALA A 35 32.00 8.41 -9.73
C ALA A 35 32.65 7.01 -9.59
N TYR A 36 33.98 6.91 -9.70
CA TYR A 36 34.73 5.65 -9.56
C TYR A 36 34.79 5.20 -8.09
N ASP A 37 34.92 6.16 -7.16
CA ASP A 37 34.93 5.94 -5.72
C ASP A 37 33.52 5.59 -5.18
N GLY A 38 32.48 6.22 -5.73
CA GLY A 38 31.08 5.91 -5.41
C GLY A 38 30.67 4.47 -5.73
N GLY A 39 31.09 3.94 -6.87
CA GLY A 39 30.83 2.54 -7.25
C GLY A 39 31.55 1.52 -6.36
N HIS A 40 32.79 1.79 -5.97
CA HIS A 40 33.57 0.91 -5.08
C HIS A 40 32.99 0.88 -3.67
N ARG A 41 32.60 2.05 -3.12
CA ARG A 41 31.97 2.14 -1.80
C ARG A 41 30.62 1.41 -1.77
N ARG A 42 29.79 1.58 -2.79
CA ARG A 42 28.50 0.87 -2.89
C ARG A 42 28.72 -0.65 -2.90
N ALA A 43 29.61 -1.15 -3.75
CA ALA A 43 29.91 -2.59 -3.80
C ALA A 43 30.43 -3.16 -2.46
N MET A 44 31.25 -2.40 -1.74
CA MET A 44 31.71 -2.78 -0.40
C MET A 44 30.57 -2.84 0.62
N LEU A 45 29.68 -1.85 0.60
CA LEU A 45 28.50 -1.81 1.48
C LEU A 45 27.51 -2.93 1.15
N SER A 46 27.26 -3.20 -0.13
CA SER A 46 26.39 -4.30 -0.54
C SER A 46 26.93 -5.66 -0.12
N LYS A 47 28.25 -5.84 -0.13
CA LYS A 47 28.88 -7.03 0.44
C LYS A 47 28.80 -7.08 1.97
N LYS A 48 28.85 -5.93 2.65
CA LYS A 48 28.73 -5.84 4.12
C LYS A 48 27.32 -6.21 4.59
N TYR A 49 26.30 -5.82 3.82
CA TYR A 49 24.90 -6.01 4.16
C TYR A 49 24.22 -7.11 3.33
N SER A 50 24.97 -8.01 2.70
CA SER A 50 24.38 -9.06 1.85
C SER A 50 23.61 -10.14 2.63
N TYR A 51 23.90 -10.26 3.93
CA TYR A 51 23.31 -11.19 4.87
C TYR A 51 23.24 -10.53 6.25
N ILE A 52 22.07 -10.54 6.88
CA ILE A 52 21.86 -10.00 8.22
C ILE A 52 21.62 -11.15 9.19
N PRO A 53 22.45 -11.32 10.24
CA PRO A 53 22.24 -12.41 11.20
C PRO A 53 21.17 -12.05 12.26
N ASP A 54 20.39 -13.07 12.63
CA ASP A 54 19.52 -13.07 13.80
C ASP A 54 20.29 -12.86 15.11
N THR A 55 20.38 -11.62 15.56
CA THR A 55 21.23 -11.23 16.70
C THR A 55 20.44 -10.76 17.92
N PHE A 56 19.15 -10.45 17.77
CA PHE A 56 18.32 -9.97 18.86
C PHE A 56 17.63 -11.11 19.60
N THR A 57 17.54 -10.99 20.91
CA THR A 57 16.91 -11.98 21.79
C THR A 57 15.68 -11.43 22.52
N SER A 58 15.40 -10.13 22.39
CA SER A 58 14.21 -9.48 22.95
C SER A 58 13.77 -8.26 22.15
N LEU A 59 12.49 -7.90 22.27
CA LEU A 59 11.92 -6.68 21.68
C LEU A 59 12.58 -5.40 22.22
N ASP A 60 13.02 -5.40 23.48
CA ASP A 60 13.73 -4.25 24.05
C ASP A 60 15.06 -4.00 23.33
N GLN A 61 15.77 -5.05 22.93
CA GLN A 61 17.00 -4.92 22.15
C GLN A 61 16.72 -4.38 20.75
N VAL A 62 15.68 -4.88 20.08
CA VAL A 62 15.23 -4.36 18.77
C VAL A 62 14.86 -2.89 18.88
N ALA A 63 14.00 -2.53 19.83
CA ALA A 63 13.56 -1.14 20.03
C ALA A 63 14.72 -0.22 20.42
N ALA A 64 15.69 -0.70 21.21
CA ALA A 64 16.92 0.05 21.50
C ALA A 64 17.78 0.23 20.24
N ALA A 65 17.89 -0.80 19.39
CA ALA A 65 18.65 -0.72 18.15
C ALA A 65 18.02 0.26 17.15
N LEU A 66 16.69 0.24 16.96
CA LEU A 66 15.96 1.20 16.11
C LEU A 66 16.20 2.64 16.58
N ARG A 67 16.05 2.90 17.88
CA ARG A 67 16.32 4.21 18.49
C ARG A 67 17.77 4.65 18.32
N GLN A 68 18.74 3.75 18.46
CA GLN A 68 20.15 4.06 18.26
C GLN A 68 20.49 4.41 16.81
N GLN A 69 19.78 3.83 15.84
CA GLN A 69 19.93 4.21 14.44
C GLN A 69 19.17 5.49 14.09
N GLY A 70 18.29 5.97 14.98
CA GLY A 70 17.46 7.14 14.74
C GLY A 70 16.22 6.85 13.92
N LEU A 71 15.75 5.59 13.89
CA LEU A 71 14.41 5.28 13.39
C LEU A 71 13.43 5.46 14.56
N GLU A 72 12.71 6.57 14.54
CA GLU A 72 11.67 6.87 15.55
C GLU A 72 10.31 6.27 15.14
N SER A 73 10.02 6.24 13.84
CA SER A 73 8.86 5.62 13.21
C SER A 73 9.21 5.12 11.80
N SER A 74 8.50 4.09 11.32
CA SER A 74 8.48 3.63 9.93
C SER A 74 7.07 3.80 9.36
N ASN A 75 6.90 3.64 8.04
CA ASN A 75 5.59 3.58 7.40
C ASN A 75 5.29 2.14 7.01
N LEU A 76 4.10 1.63 7.31
CA LEU A 76 3.70 0.26 7.01
C LEU A 76 2.90 0.17 5.72
N ILE A 77 3.21 -0.83 4.90
CA ILE A 77 2.42 -1.23 3.73
C ILE A 77 1.99 -2.68 3.94
N LEU A 78 0.73 -3.03 3.64
CA LEU A 78 0.23 -4.39 3.80
C LEU A 78 -0.20 -5.00 2.46
N GLY A 79 0.36 -6.17 2.15
CA GLY A 79 -0.05 -7.02 1.04
C GLY A 79 -0.68 -8.33 1.53
N ILE A 80 -1.84 -8.68 1.00
CA ILE A 80 -2.54 -9.94 1.30
C ILE A 80 -2.62 -10.80 0.04
N ASP A 81 -2.10 -12.02 0.15
CA ASP A 81 -2.21 -13.05 -0.88
C ASP A 81 -3.63 -13.61 -0.93
N PHE A 82 -4.27 -13.56 -2.10
CA PHE A 82 -5.59 -14.14 -2.38
C PHE A 82 -5.53 -15.19 -3.50
N THR A 83 -4.42 -15.91 -3.60
CA THR A 83 -4.26 -17.02 -4.54
C THR A 83 -4.99 -18.28 -4.07
N LYS A 84 -5.22 -19.19 -5.00
CA LYS A 84 -6.01 -20.41 -4.84
C LYS A 84 -5.33 -21.46 -3.96
N SER A 85 -4.00 -21.38 -3.78
CA SER A 85 -3.30 -22.32 -2.89
C SER A 85 -3.84 -22.29 -1.46
N ASN A 86 -4.34 -21.13 -1.03
CA ASN A 86 -5.05 -20.93 0.24
C ASN A 86 -6.27 -21.84 0.45
N GLU A 87 -6.80 -22.50 -0.58
CA GLU A 87 -7.87 -23.51 -0.43
C GLU A 87 -7.37 -24.82 0.20
N TRP A 88 -6.08 -25.16 0.03
CA TRP A 88 -5.53 -26.46 0.44
C TRP A 88 -4.34 -26.36 1.40
N THR A 89 -3.68 -25.21 1.53
CA THR A 89 -2.57 -24.98 2.48
C THR A 89 -3.00 -24.85 3.94
N GLY A 90 -4.29 -25.00 4.25
CA GLY A 90 -4.82 -25.15 5.61
C GLY A 90 -5.11 -26.59 6.01
N LYS A 91 -4.61 -27.58 5.26
CA LYS A 91 -4.94 -29.00 5.45
C LYS A 91 -4.58 -29.50 6.85
N GLN A 92 -3.41 -29.14 7.36
CA GLN A 92 -2.92 -29.55 8.67
C GLN A 92 -3.15 -28.47 9.73
N SER A 93 -2.79 -27.23 9.41
CA SER A 93 -2.80 -26.09 10.33
C SER A 93 -4.18 -25.51 10.58
N PHE A 94 -5.14 -25.72 9.68
CA PHE A 94 -6.48 -25.14 9.76
C PHE A 94 -7.59 -26.16 9.48
N GLY A 95 -7.36 -27.42 9.86
CA GLY A 95 -8.38 -28.46 9.89
C GLY A 95 -9.01 -28.78 8.53
N GLY A 96 -8.23 -28.71 7.44
CA GLY A 96 -8.75 -29.00 6.09
C GLY A 96 -9.50 -27.84 5.43
N GLN A 97 -9.48 -26.66 6.04
CA GLN A 97 -10.26 -25.50 5.57
C GLN A 97 -9.38 -24.53 4.80
N SER A 98 -10.00 -23.72 3.95
CA SER A 98 -9.30 -22.60 3.32
C SER A 98 -8.78 -21.63 4.39
N LEU A 99 -7.56 -21.12 4.20
CA LEU A 99 -6.95 -20.11 5.07
C LEU A 99 -7.71 -18.78 5.07
N HIS A 100 -8.56 -18.52 4.06
CA HIS A 100 -9.47 -17.37 4.01
C HIS A 100 -10.89 -17.66 4.51
N ARG A 101 -11.18 -18.87 5.00
CA ARG A 101 -12.55 -19.20 5.44
C ARG A 101 -12.97 -18.24 6.56
N LEU A 102 -14.05 -17.50 6.33
CA LEU A 102 -14.65 -16.66 7.37
C LEU A 102 -15.53 -17.49 8.29
N GLY A 103 -15.50 -17.16 9.58
CA GLY A 103 -16.34 -17.76 10.60
C GLY A 103 -16.33 -16.94 11.90
N ASP A 104 -16.81 -17.56 12.97
CA ASP A 104 -16.78 -16.98 14.33
C ASP A 104 -15.36 -16.96 14.90
N THR A 105 -14.54 -17.94 14.53
CA THR A 105 -13.12 -18.01 14.89
C THR A 105 -12.28 -17.36 13.79
N PRO A 106 -11.33 -16.47 14.13
CA PRO A 106 -10.44 -15.85 13.16
C PRO A 106 -9.62 -16.90 12.38
N ASN A 107 -9.59 -16.79 11.06
CA ASN A 107 -8.69 -17.59 10.24
C ASN A 107 -7.23 -17.11 10.36
N PRO A 108 -6.24 -17.86 9.81
CA PRO A 108 -4.83 -17.49 9.95
C PRO A 108 -4.46 -16.10 9.45
N TYR A 109 -5.10 -15.60 8.39
CA TYR A 109 -4.90 -14.22 7.91
C TYR A 109 -5.46 -13.19 8.90
N GLU A 110 -6.66 -13.40 9.44
CA GLU A 110 -7.25 -12.50 10.45
C GLU A 110 -6.41 -12.47 11.73
N GLN A 111 -5.86 -13.62 12.14
CA GLN A 111 -4.94 -13.70 13.27
C GLN A 111 -3.64 -12.93 12.99
N ALA A 112 -3.06 -13.10 11.81
CA ALA A 112 -1.84 -12.39 11.41
C ALA A 112 -2.08 -10.88 11.37
N ILE A 113 -3.12 -10.40 10.69
CA ILE A 113 -3.50 -8.97 10.61
C ILE A 113 -3.67 -8.40 12.02
N SER A 114 -4.39 -9.10 12.91
CA SER A 114 -4.60 -8.64 14.28
C SER A 114 -3.30 -8.54 15.08
N ILE A 115 -2.41 -9.53 14.96
CA ILE A 115 -1.14 -9.54 15.69
C ILE A 115 -0.20 -8.48 15.13
N ILE A 116 -0.10 -8.33 13.80
CA ILE A 116 0.65 -7.24 13.14
C ILE A 116 0.18 -5.89 13.67
N GLY A 117 -1.14 -5.65 13.73
CA GLY A 117 -1.69 -4.42 14.29
C GLY A 117 -1.32 -4.18 15.75
N LYS A 118 -1.24 -5.23 16.58
CA LYS A 118 -0.82 -5.08 17.98
C LYS A 118 0.68 -4.82 18.13
N THR A 119 1.50 -5.40 17.26
CA THR A 119 2.95 -5.48 17.50
C THR A 119 3.78 -4.55 16.61
N LEU A 120 3.34 -4.30 15.38
CA LEU A 120 4.07 -3.47 14.41
C LEU A 120 3.47 -2.07 14.28
N ALA A 121 2.14 -1.90 14.43
CA ALA A 121 1.51 -0.58 14.33
C ALA A 121 2.05 0.48 15.32
N PRO A 122 2.54 0.14 16.54
CA PRO A 122 3.18 1.14 17.41
C PRO A 122 4.46 1.77 16.82
N PHE A 123 5.03 1.18 15.76
CA PHE A 123 6.17 1.72 15.02
C PHE A 123 5.75 2.51 13.77
N ASP A 124 4.46 2.49 13.41
CA ASP A 124 3.92 3.22 12.27
C ASP A 124 3.77 4.72 12.59
N GLU A 125 4.08 5.59 11.63
CA GLU A 125 4.13 7.05 11.85
C GLU A 125 2.74 7.68 11.99
N ASP A 126 1.76 7.27 11.17
CA ASP A 126 0.49 7.98 11.00
C ASP A 126 -0.76 7.10 11.17
N ASN A 127 -0.57 5.79 11.35
CA ASN A 127 -1.61 4.76 11.42
C ASN A 127 -2.46 4.70 10.13
N LEU A 128 -1.89 5.14 9.00
CA LEU A 128 -2.46 5.04 7.66
C LEU A 128 -1.76 3.92 6.91
N ILE A 129 -2.47 2.82 6.68
CA ILE A 129 -1.92 1.59 6.13
C ILE A 129 -2.39 1.41 4.68
N PRO A 130 -1.57 1.71 3.66
CA PRO A 130 -1.83 1.27 2.29
C PRO A 130 -1.99 -0.26 2.25
N CYS A 131 -3.19 -0.72 1.93
CA CYS A 131 -3.55 -2.13 1.93
C CYS A 131 -3.93 -2.63 0.54
N PHE A 132 -3.33 -3.74 0.14
CA PHE A 132 -3.48 -4.31 -1.19
C PHE A 132 -3.73 -5.83 -1.14
N GLY A 133 -4.53 -6.31 -2.09
CA GLY A 133 -4.65 -7.72 -2.40
C GLY A 133 -4.02 -8.07 -3.75
N PHE A 134 -3.55 -9.32 -3.91
CA PHE A 134 -3.03 -9.85 -5.17
C PHE A 134 -3.36 -11.34 -5.33
N GLY A 135 -3.32 -11.85 -6.57
CA GLY A 135 -3.52 -13.28 -6.86
C GLY A 135 -4.98 -13.72 -7.11
N ASP A 136 -5.92 -12.79 -7.15
CA ASP A 136 -7.33 -13.06 -7.45
C ASP A 136 -7.61 -13.15 -8.96
N GLY A 137 -8.72 -13.78 -9.36
CA GLY A 137 -9.11 -13.98 -10.76
C GLY A 137 -10.55 -13.57 -11.08
N GLU A 138 -10.93 -13.65 -12.37
CA GLU A 138 -12.16 -13.02 -12.88
C GLU A 138 -13.44 -13.68 -12.32
N LEU A 139 -14.40 -12.84 -11.88
CA LEU A 139 -15.78 -13.25 -11.62
C LEU A 139 -16.45 -13.68 -12.93
N HIS A 140 -16.95 -14.92 -12.98
CA HIS A 140 -17.48 -15.58 -14.19
C HIS A 140 -18.59 -14.79 -14.93
N ASP A 141 -19.35 -13.95 -14.22
CA ASP A 141 -20.45 -13.19 -14.83
C ASP A 141 -19.99 -11.99 -15.68
N MET A 142 -18.70 -11.61 -15.62
CA MET A 142 -18.12 -10.53 -16.44
C MET A 142 -17.29 -11.04 -17.64
N ALA A 143 -16.91 -12.31 -17.65
CA ALA A 143 -16.16 -12.93 -18.76
C ALA A 143 -16.95 -12.90 -20.08
N ASN A 144 -18.28 -13.01 -20.01
CA ASN A 144 -19.15 -12.93 -21.19
C ASN A 144 -19.24 -11.50 -21.76
N VAL A 145 -19.07 -10.47 -20.92
CA VAL A 145 -19.12 -9.06 -21.33
C VAL A 145 -17.79 -8.63 -21.97
N ALA A 146 -16.66 -9.04 -21.39
CA ALA A 146 -15.33 -8.75 -21.94
C ALA A 146 -15.08 -9.48 -23.28
N THR A 147 -15.59 -10.70 -23.43
CA THR A 147 -15.53 -11.46 -24.70
C THR A 147 -16.38 -10.79 -25.79
N ALA A 148 -17.54 -10.23 -25.44
CA ALA A 148 -18.38 -9.48 -26.38
C ALA A 148 -17.74 -8.15 -26.84
N MET A 149 -16.91 -7.52 -25.99
CA MET A 149 -16.16 -6.31 -26.33
C MET A 149 -14.87 -6.56 -27.13
N ARG A 150 -14.36 -7.80 -27.16
CA ARG A 150 -13.13 -8.21 -27.89
C ARG A 150 -13.40 -8.96 -29.19
N ALA A 151 -14.66 -9.11 -29.60
CA ALA A 151 -14.98 -9.65 -30.91
C ALA A 151 -14.43 -8.70 -32.00
N PRO A 152 -13.60 -9.17 -32.95
CA PRO A 152 -13.16 -8.33 -34.05
C PRO A 152 -14.39 -7.89 -34.87
N PHE A 153 -14.45 -6.59 -35.18
CA PHE A 153 -15.34 -6.09 -36.23
C PHE A 153 -14.92 -6.76 -37.54
N ASP A 154 -15.68 -7.77 -37.99
CA ASP A 154 -15.56 -8.28 -39.35
C ASP A 154 -15.99 -7.16 -40.30
N PRO A 155 -15.10 -6.64 -41.17
CA PRO A 155 -15.51 -5.71 -42.20
C PRO A 155 -16.41 -6.48 -43.15
N ILE A 156 -17.64 -6.03 -43.32
CA ILE A 156 -18.60 -6.54 -44.32
C ILE A 156 -17.90 -6.55 -45.68
N LYS A 157 -17.46 -7.72 -46.12
CA LYS A 157 -17.05 -8.00 -47.51
C LYS A 157 -18.29 -8.50 -48.23
N ASP A 158 -19.14 -7.57 -48.67
CA ASP A 158 -20.02 -7.80 -49.82
C ASP A 158 -20.66 -6.48 -50.27
N HIS A 159 -19.99 -5.82 -51.21
CA HIS A 159 -20.58 -4.75 -52.01
C HIS A 159 -21.49 -5.35 -53.08
N ASN A 160 -22.66 -5.87 -52.70
CA ASN A 160 -23.85 -5.89 -53.56
C ASN A 160 -25.06 -6.51 -52.84
N LYS A 161 -25.92 -5.65 -52.29
CA LYS A 161 -27.40 -5.79 -52.25
C LYS A 161 -27.99 -4.62 -51.46
N LEU A 162 -28.06 -3.47 -52.12
CA LEU A 162 -29.00 -2.40 -51.76
C LEU A 162 -30.32 -2.70 -52.46
N THR A 163 -31.32 -3.22 -51.74
CA THR A 163 -32.73 -2.97 -52.02
C THR A 163 -33.57 -3.19 -50.76
N ASP A 164 -34.08 -2.07 -50.27
CA ASP A 164 -35.45 -1.84 -49.79
C ASP A 164 -35.91 -2.28 -48.38
N SER A 165 -36.47 -1.27 -47.70
CA SER A 165 -37.53 -1.34 -46.67
C SER A 165 -37.19 -1.84 -45.25
N LEU A 166 -36.75 -0.91 -44.38
CA LEU A 166 -37.36 -0.62 -43.07
C LEU A 166 -36.69 0.61 -42.43
N LEU A 167 -37.35 1.76 -42.56
CA LEU A 167 -37.08 2.96 -41.76
C LEU A 167 -37.44 2.65 -40.30
N VAL A 168 -36.44 2.42 -39.45
CA VAL A 168 -36.56 2.56 -38.00
C VAL A 168 -35.76 3.81 -37.63
N PRO A 169 -36.34 4.83 -36.98
CA PRO A 169 -35.61 6.05 -36.65
C PRO A 169 -34.52 5.70 -35.63
N ALA A 170 -33.29 6.15 -35.92
CA ALA A 170 -32.16 6.05 -35.01
C ALA A 170 -32.54 6.68 -33.66
N PRO A 171 -32.42 5.96 -32.53
CA PRO A 171 -32.36 6.66 -31.26
C PRO A 171 -31.03 7.41 -31.25
N SER A 172 -31.10 8.69 -30.91
CA SER A 172 -29.95 9.49 -30.53
C SER A 172 -29.08 8.67 -29.56
N CYS A 173 -27.97 8.12 -30.05
CA CYS A 173 -26.91 7.58 -29.21
C CYS A 173 -26.29 8.77 -28.46
N ALA A 174 -26.95 9.18 -27.37
CA ALA A 174 -26.22 9.66 -26.22
C ALA A 174 -25.20 8.56 -25.93
N VAL A 175 -23.93 8.89 -26.11
CA VAL A 175 -22.81 8.11 -25.61
C VAL A 175 -23.01 8.07 -24.09
N LEU A 176 -23.79 7.12 -23.61
CA LEU A 176 -23.65 6.63 -22.26
C LEU A 176 -22.28 5.98 -22.27
N LEU A 177 -21.29 6.75 -21.80
CA LEU A 177 -20.09 6.20 -21.19
C LEU A 177 -20.56 5.34 -20.01
N LEU A 178 -21.06 4.14 -20.32
CA LEU A 178 -21.02 3.04 -19.39
C LEU A 178 -19.56 2.67 -19.35
N ASP A 179 -18.83 3.25 -18.40
CA ASP A 179 -17.55 2.71 -17.97
C ASP A 179 -17.75 1.20 -17.81
N PRO A 180 -17.03 0.35 -18.57
CA PRO A 180 -17.13 -1.08 -18.35
C PRO A 180 -16.63 -1.31 -16.93
N LEU A 181 -17.55 -1.73 -16.05
CA LEU A 181 -17.28 -2.30 -14.74
C LEU A 181 -16.43 -3.57 -14.93
N VAL A 182 -15.15 -3.40 -15.23
CA VAL A 182 -14.18 -4.48 -15.19
C VAL A 182 -13.94 -4.74 -13.71
N ALA A 183 -14.48 -5.86 -13.20
CA ALA A 183 -13.98 -6.45 -11.97
C ALA A 183 -12.47 -6.67 -12.19
N ALA A 184 -11.67 -5.81 -11.58
CA ALA A 184 -10.28 -5.66 -11.95
C ALA A 184 -9.48 -6.77 -11.26
N THR A 185 -9.12 -7.78 -12.03
CA THR A 185 -8.37 -8.94 -11.53
C THR A 185 -6.89 -8.67 -11.53
N THR A 186 -6.23 -9.18 -10.50
CA THR A 186 -4.81 -8.93 -10.29
C THR A 186 -3.92 -10.04 -10.85
N HIS A 187 -4.36 -11.30 -10.79
CA HIS A 187 -3.55 -12.48 -11.13
C HIS A 187 -2.10 -12.31 -10.59
N ASP A 188 -1.09 -12.51 -11.44
CA ASP A 188 0.32 -12.30 -11.10
C ASP A 188 0.89 -10.97 -11.59
N TYR A 189 0.08 -10.06 -12.17
CA TYR A 189 0.58 -8.87 -12.86
C TYR A 189 0.15 -7.53 -12.23
N ASN A 190 -0.82 -7.50 -11.33
CA ASN A 190 -1.25 -6.27 -10.66
C ASN A 190 -1.56 -6.48 -9.16
N VAL A 191 -1.98 -5.42 -8.48
CA VAL A 191 -2.60 -5.44 -7.14
C VAL A 191 -3.93 -4.70 -7.17
N PHE A 192 -4.83 -4.98 -6.23
CA PHE A 192 -6.03 -4.18 -6.00
C PHE A 192 -5.93 -3.48 -4.64
N SER A 193 -6.41 -2.24 -4.55
CA SER A 193 -6.49 -1.53 -3.27
C SER A 193 -7.72 -1.98 -2.48
N PHE A 194 -7.64 -1.96 -1.15
CA PHE A 194 -8.81 -2.23 -0.29
C PHE A 194 -9.89 -1.14 -0.40
N HIS A 195 -9.53 0.08 -0.80
CA HIS A 195 -10.46 1.20 -1.02
C HIS A 195 -10.55 1.58 -2.51
N HIS A 196 -11.73 2.00 -2.96
CA HIS A 196 -11.96 2.37 -4.36
C HIS A 196 -11.17 3.61 -4.81
N ASP A 197 -10.89 4.53 -3.90
CA ASP A 197 -10.16 5.77 -4.14
C ASP A 197 -8.64 5.61 -3.89
N ASN A 198 -8.18 4.40 -3.57
CA ASN A 198 -6.81 4.08 -3.16
C ASN A 198 -6.35 4.79 -1.87
N SER A 199 -7.27 5.28 -1.04
CA SER A 199 -6.92 5.78 0.28
C SER A 199 -6.40 4.64 1.18
N PRO A 200 -5.46 4.92 2.09
CA PRO A 200 -5.00 3.95 3.09
C PRO A 200 -6.11 3.63 4.10
N CYS A 201 -6.00 2.47 4.76
CA CYS A 201 -6.85 2.13 5.89
C CYS A 201 -6.37 2.85 7.17
N HIS A 202 -7.30 3.30 7.99
CA HIS A 202 -7.07 3.90 9.30
C HIS A 202 -6.92 2.81 10.38
N GLY A 203 -5.69 2.35 10.55
CA GLY A 203 -5.33 1.29 11.51
C GLY A 203 -5.80 -0.11 11.11
N PHE A 204 -5.29 -1.10 11.84
CA PHE A 204 -5.52 -2.52 11.54
C PHE A 204 -6.95 -2.99 11.82
N GLU A 205 -7.73 -2.24 12.61
CA GLU A 205 -9.15 -2.45 12.78
C GLU A 205 -9.92 -2.27 11.46
N GLU A 206 -9.60 -1.22 10.69
CA GLU A 206 -10.21 -1.00 9.38
C GLU A 206 -9.69 -2.01 8.35
N VAL A 207 -8.39 -2.34 8.39
CA VAL A 207 -7.81 -3.41 7.55
C VAL A 207 -8.60 -4.71 7.69
N LEU A 208 -8.87 -5.13 8.93
CA LEU A 208 -9.62 -6.36 9.21
C LEU A 208 -11.07 -6.27 8.74
N ALA A 209 -11.72 -5.11 8.90
CA ALA A 209 -13.07 -4.89 8.41
C ALA A 209 -13.16 -4.96 6.88
N CYS A 210 -12.22 -4.32 6.18
CA CYS A 210 -12.10 -4.37 4.72
C CYS A 210 -11.78 -5.77 4.22
N TYR A 211 -10.85 -6.49 4.86
CA TYR A 211 -10.54 -7.89 4.56
C TYR A 211 -11.80 -8.77 4.62
N ARG A 212 -12.56 -8.72 5.73
CA ARG A 212 -13.80 -9.51 5.89
C ARG A 212 -14.89 -9.13 4.89
N LYS A 213 -14.91 -7.88 4.41
CA LYS A 213 -15.83 -7.40 3.37
C LYS A 213 -15.45 -7.88 1.98
N ILE A 214 -14.15 -7.93 1.67
CA ILE A 214 -13.62 -8.27 0.34
C ILE A 214 -13.63 -9.78 0.12
N VAL A 215 -13.18 -10.58 1.09
CA VAL A 215 -13.02 -12.05 0.97
C VAL A 215 -14.22 -12.78 0.35
N PRO A 216 -15.49 -12.51 0.75
CA PRO A 216 -16.65 -13.21 0.17
C PRO A 216 -16.88 -12.96 -1.32
N HIS A 217 -16.30 -11.89 -1.86
CA HIS A 217 -16.47 -11.45 -3.25
C HIS A 217 -15.28 -11.80 -4.13
N LEU A 218 -14.21 -12.34 -3.55
CA LEU A 218 -13.02 -12.77 -4.27
C LEU A 218 -13.21 -14.13 -4.90
N ARG A 219 -12.59 -14.32 -6.06
CA ARG A 219 -12.34 -15.64 -6.62
C ARG A 219 -10.84 -15.90 -6.57
N LEU A 220 -10.44 -16.77 -5.65
CA LEU A 220 -9.03 -17.16 -5.50
C LEU A 220 -8.51 -17.78 -6.80
N SER A 221 -7.33 -17.35 -7.25
CA SER A 221 -6.79 -17.74 -8.56
C SER A 221 -5.27 -17.94 -8.52
N GLY A 222 -4.58 -17.59 -9.60
CA GLY A 222 -3.13 -17.65 -9.70
C GLY A 222 -2.69 -17.18 -11.08
N PRO A 223 -1.40 -17.32 -11.41
CA PRO A 223 -0.34 -17.88 -10.56
C PRO A 223 0.10 -16.91 -9.45
N THR A 224 0.95 -17.38 -8.53
CA THR A 224 1.43 -16.63 -7.36
C THR A 224 2.78 -15.98 -7.65
N SER A 225 2.85 -14.66 -7.56
CA SER A 225 4.09 -13.88 -7.60
C SER A 225 3.98 -12.69 -6.64
N PHE A 226 5.04 -12.38 -5.90
CA PHE A 226 5.08 -11.18 -5.05
C PHE A 226 5.53 -9.93 -5.81
N ALA A 227 5.91 -10.06 -7.07
CA ALA A 227 6.39 -8.94 -7.86
C ALA A 227 5.41 -7.76 -7.92
N PRO A 228 4.08 -7.95 -8.12
CA PRO A 228 3.14 -6.83 -8.15
C PRO A 228 3.09 -6.04 -6.84
N ILE A 229 3.10 -6.73 -5.70
CA ILE A 229 3.03 -6.07 -4.39
C ILE A 229 4.34 -5.38 -4.02
N VAL A 230 5.49 -5.99 -4.38
CA VAL A 230 6.81 -5.37 -4.20
C VAL A 230 6.95 -4.14 -5.11
N GLU A 231 6.53 -4.23 -6.38
CA GLU A 231 6.49 -3.09 -7.31
C GLU A 231 5.60 -1.95 -6.76
N ALA A 232 4.44 -2.27 -6.19
CA ALA A 232 3.53 -1.29 -5.59
C ALA A 232 4.15 -0.59 -4.37
N ALA A 233 4.84 -1.34 -3.51
CA ALA A 233 5.53 -0.77 -2.36
C ALA A 233 6.69 0.15 -2.78
N VAL A 234 7.48 -0.26 -3.77
CA VAL A 234 8.55 0.58 -4.35
C VAL A 234 8.00 1.89 -4.92
N ASP A 235 6.86 1.85 -5.63
CA ASP A 235 6.19 3.05 -6.14
C ASP A 235 5.74 3.99 -5.01
N ILE A 236 5.22 3.45 -3.90
CA ILE A 236 4.86 4.25 -2.71
C ILE A 236 6.12 4.89 -2.09
N VAL A 237 7.18 4.11 -1.89
CA VAL A 237 8.45 4.60 -1.33
C VAL A 237 9.04 5.72 -2.20
N ASP A 238 9.06 5.56 -3.52
CA ASP A 238 9.58 6.60 -4.42
C ASP A 238 8.71 7.87 -4.37
N ARG A 239 7.38 7.73 -4.35
CA ARG A 239 6.43 8.86 -4.23
C ARG A 239 6.47 9.58 -2.89
N SER A 240 6.85 8.89 -1.82
CA SER A 240 7.06 9.49 -0.49
C SER A 240 8.34 10.36 -0.43
N GLY A 241 9.14 10.40 -1.50
CA GLY A 241 10.45 11.06 -1.50
C GLY A 241 11.55 10.18 -0.88
N GLY A 242 11.36 8.87 -0.83
CA GLY A 242 12.31 7.92 -0.24
C GLY A 242 12.23 7.85 1.29
N GLN A 243 11.04 8.01 1.87
CA GLN A 243 10.83 7.68 3.28
C GLN A 243 10.98 6.16 3.49
N TYR A 244 11.40 5.76 4.68
CA TYR A 244 11.56 4.35 5.02
C TYR A 244 10.21 3.67 5.22
N HIS A 245 10.01 2.51 4.57
CA HIS A 245 8.80 1.72 4.69
C HIS A 245 9.11 0.25 5.02
N ASP A 246 8.22 -0.39 5.75
CA ASP A 246 8.17 -1.84 5.91
C ASP A 246 6.95 -2.38 5.14
N LEU A 247 7.20 -3.17 4.09
CA LEU A 247 6.17 -3.94 3.39
C LEU A 247 5.96 -5.26 4.13
N VAL A 248 4.78 -5.47 4.71
CA VAL A 248 4.37 -6.74 5.30
C VAL A 248 3.50 -7.50 4.29
N ILE A 249 3.95 -8.69 3.89
CA ILE A 249 3.18 -9.59 3.01
C ILE A 249 2.66 -10.75 3.85
N VAL A 250 1.35 -10.97 3.89
CA VAL A 250 0.77 -12.18 4.49
C VAL A 250 0.44 -13.15 3.37
N ALA A 251 1.05 -14.34 3.38
CA ALA A 251 0.91 -15.32 2.31
C ALA A 251 1.08 -16.76 2.79
N ASP A 252 0.67 -17.73 1.97
CA ASP A 252 0.82 -19.17 2.24
C ASP A 252 2.12 -19.79 1.70
N GLY A 253 2.98 -18.95 1.12
CA GLY A 253 4.32 -19.30 0.65
C GLY A 253 4.38 -20.04 -0.68
N GLN A 254 3.25 -20.25 -1.37
CA GLN A 254 3.20 -21.04 -2.61
C GLN A 254 3.48 -20.21 -3.87
N VAL A 255 4.69 -19.65 -4.00
CA VAL A 255 5.12 -19.03 -5.27
C VAL A 255 5.09 -20.08 -6.39
N THR A 256 4.44 -19.78 -7.52
CA THR A 256 4.17 -20.79 -8.55
C THR A 256 5.48 -21.31 -9.15
N ARG A 257 5.69 -22.63 -9.08
CA ARG A 257 6.78 -23.32 -9.79
C ARG A 257 6.29 -23.86 -11.14
N SER A 258 7.16 -23.90 -12.14
CA SER A 258 6.83 -24.59 -13.39
C SER A 258 7.03 -26.09 -13.22
N VAL A 259 6.13 -26.89 -13.77
CA VAL A 259 6.27 -28.36 -13.81
C VAL A 259 7.38 -28.82 -14.77
N ASP A 260 7.82 -27.93 -15.66
CA ASP A 260 8.81 -28.21 -16.71
C ASP A 260 10.22 -27.71 -16.34
N THR A 261 10.40 -26.99 -15.23
CA THR A 261 11.71 -26.57 -14.72
C THR A 261 12.28 -27.66 -13.81
N GLY A 262 13.55 -28.06 -14.04
CA GLY A 262 14.24 -28.95 -13.11
C GLY A 262 14.40 -28.30 -11.74
N ASP A 263 14.65 -29.08 -10.69
CA ASP A 263 14.76 -28.62 -9.28
C ASP A 263 15.74 -27.44 -9.03
N SER A 264 16.63 -27.15 -9.99
CA SER A 264 17.61 -26.06 -9.93
C SER A 264 17.20 -24.78 -10.66
N ASP A 265 16.16 -24.81 -11.49
CA ASP A 265 15.76 -23.68 -12.35
C ASP A 265 14.54 -22.96 -11.77
N LEU A 266 14.61 -21.62 -11.72
CA LEU A 266 13.49 -20.80 -11.26
C LEU A 266 12.39 -20.72 -12.33
N SER A 267 11.14 -20.85 -11.91
CA SER A 267 9.97 -20.55 -12.74
C SER A 267 9.94 -19.06 -13.15
N PRO A 268 9.12 -18.69 -14.15
CA PRO A 268 8.91 -17.28 -14.48
C PRO A 268 8.43 -16.43 -13.28
N GLN A 269 7.56 -16.97 -12.43
CA GLN A 269 7.02 -16.27 -11.26
C GLN A 269 8.04 -16.17 -10.12
N GLU A 270 8.84 -17.23 -9.89
CA GLU A 270 9.94 -17.20 -8.92
C GLU A 270 10.98 -16.17 -9.36
N LYS A 271 11.40 -16.22 -10.63
CA LYS A 271 12.34 -15.25 -11.19
C LYS A 271 11.82 -13.82 -11.07
N ARG A 272 10.57 -13.57 -11.42
CA ARG A 272 9.99 -12.22 -11.31
C ARG A 272 9.93 -11.73 -9.87
N THR A 273 9.61 -12.62 -8.93
CA THR A 273 9.64 -12.33 -7.49
C THR A 273 11.05 -11.97 -7.04
N VAL A 274 12.05 -12.79 -7.39
CA VAL A 274 13.47 -12.52 -7.09
C VAL A 274 13.93 -11.18 -7.69
N ASP A 275 13.66 -10.94 -8.97
CA ASP A 275 14.04 -9.71 -9.67
C ASP A 275 13.40 -8.48 -9.01
N SER A 276 12.14 -8.59 -8.56
CA SER A 276 11.45 -7.51 -7.84
C SER A 276 12.06 -7.21 -6.46
N ILE A 277 12.46 -8.24 -5.70
CA ILE A 277 13.10 -8.07 -4.39
C ILE A 277 14.50 -7.45 -4.55
N VAL A 278 15.27 -7.92 -5.52
CA VAL A 278 16.58 -7.35 -5.87
C VAL A 278 16.43 -5.88 -6.27
N MET A 279 15.45 -5.55 -7.11
CA MET A 279 15.14 -4.17 -7.48
C MET A 279 14.75 -3.31 -6.27
N ALA A 280 13.92 -3.85 -5.37
CA ALA A 280 13.49 -3.17 -4.15
C ALA A 280 14.66 -2.82 -3.22
N SER A 281 15.76 -3.56 -3.24
CA SER A 281 16.96 -3.26 -2.42
C SER A 281 17.66 -1.95 -2.80
N SER A 282 17.32 -1.35 -3.95
CA SER A 282 17.78 0.00 -4.29
C SER A 282 16.96 1.12 -3.63
N TYR A 283 15.92 0.79 -2.86
CA TYR A 283 15.02 1.72 -2.18
C TYR A 283 15.07 1.51 -0.65
N PRO A 284 14.70 2.52 0.16
CA PRO A 284 14.60 2.39 1.61
C PRO A 284 13.35 1.58 2.01
N LEU A 285 13.33 0.30 1.64
CA LEU A 285 12.21 -0.62 1.79
C LEU A 285 12.69 -1.95 2.39
N SER A 286 12.08 -2.33 3.50
CA SER A 286 12.18 -3.67 4.07
C SER A 286 10.94 -4.49 3.74
N ILE A 287 11.11 -5.79 3.50
CA ILE A 287 10.03 -6.70 3.15
C ILE A 287 9.96 -7.78 4.22
N ILE A 288 8.82 -7.91 4.89
CA ILE A 288 8.56 -8.91 5.92
C ILE A 288 7.47 -9.86 5.41
N LEU A 289 7.84 -11.10 5.10
CA LEU A 289 6.91 -12.13 4.69
C LEU A 289 6.40 -12.93 5.89
N VAL A 290 5.13 -12.78 6.19
CA VAL A 290 4.41 -13.50 7.25
C VAL A 290 3.74 -14.75 6.65
N GLY A 291 4.38 -15.90 6.86
CA GLY A 291 3.93 -17.19 6.35
C GLY A 291 2.83 -17.82 7.19
N VAL A 292 1.62 -17.93 6.62
CA VAL A 292 0.45 -18.60 7.21
C VAL A 292 0.15 -19.93 6.53
N GLY A 293 -0.45 -20.89 7.25
CA GLY A 293 -0.73 -22.21 6.72
C GLY A 293 0.41 -23.22 6.83
N ASP A 294 0.32 -24.28 6.05
CA ASP A 294 1.16 -25.48 6.13
C ASP A 294 2.55 -25.32 5.48
N GLY A 295 2.70 -24.35 4.58
CA GLY A 295 3.85 -24.24 3.68
C GLY A 295 3.77 -25.24 2.51
N PRO A 296 4.91 -25.71 1.96
CA PRO A 296 6.24 -25.71 2.57
C PRO A 296 6.97 -24.35 2.41
N TRP A 297 8.05 -24.13 3.17
CA TRP A 297 8.65 -22.79 3.39
C TRP A 297 10.11 -22.66 2.93
N GLU A 298 10.68 -23.68 2.29
CA GLU A 298 12.12 -23.73 1.95
C GLU A 298 12.52 -22.61 0.99
N ASP A 299 11.64 -22.22 0.06
CA ASP A 299 11.96 -21.14 -0.88
C ASP A 299 11.95 -19.78 -0.20
N MET A 300 11.06 -19.58 0.77
CA MET A 300 11.03 -18.33 1.54
C MET A 300 12.29 -18.19 2.40
N GLN A 301 12.80 -19.31 2.94
CA GLN A 301 14.10 -19.35 3.62
C GLN A 301 15.28 -19.11 2.66
N LYS A 302 15.18 -19.51 1.39
CA LYS A 302 16.21 -19.16 0.39
C LYS A 302 16.18 -17.66 0.06
N PHE A 303 15.00 -17.05 0.05
CA PHE A 303 14.83 -15.62 -0.24
C PHE A 303 15.34 -14.72 0.89
N ASP A 304 15.30 -15.17 2.14
CA ASP A 304 16.00 -14.53 3.28
C ASP A 304 17.49 -14.38 3.00
N ASP A 305 18.21 -15.50 2.85
CA ASP A 305 19.66 -15.50 3.01
C ASP A 305 20.47 -15.43 1.70
N LYS A 306 19.86 -15.77 0.56
CA LYS A 306 20.61 -16.22 -0.64
C LYS A 306 20.25 -15.51 -1.93
N LEU A 307 19.60 -14.35 -1.88
CA LEU A 307 19.30 -13.58 -3.09
C LEU A 307 20.56 -12.91 -3.65
N PRO A 308 21.05 -13.29 -4.85
CA PRO A 308 22.21 -12.65 -5.45
C PRO A 308 21.89 -11.24 -5.93
N ALA A 309 22.90 -10.37 -5.95
CA ALA A 309 22.88 -9.04 -6.56
C ALA A 309 22.01 -7.95 -5.90
N ARG A 310 21.37 -8.22 -4.75
CA ARG A 310 20.74 -7.16 -3.94
C ARG A 310 21.77 -6.23 -3.30
N ASP A 311 21.40 -4.95 -3.13
CA ASP A 311 22.26 -3.92 -2.54
C ASP A 311 22.39 -4.05 -1.02
N PHE A 312 21.42 -4.66 -0.36
CA PHE A 312 21.43 -5.10 1.03
C PHE A 312 20.35 -6.18 1.21
N ASP A 313 20.45 -6.93 2.30
CA ASP A 313 19.43 -7.88 2.73
C ASP A 313 18.17 -7.14 3.16
N ASN A 314 17.14 -7.17 2.32
CA ASN A 314 15.91 -6.39 2.51
C ASN A 314 14.68 -7.28 2.69
N PHE A 315 14.86 -8.56 2.98
CA PHE A 315 13.78 -9.55 3.03
C PHE A 315 13.90 -10.40 4.29
N GLN A 316 12.83 -10.45 5.08
CA GLN A 316 12.72 -11.24 6.31
C GLN A 316 11.53 -12.20 6.23
N PHE A 317 11.74 -13.50 6.44
CA PHE A 317 10.68 -14.50 6.52
C PHE A 317 10.31 -14.85 7.96
N VAL A 318 9.00 -14.85 8.25
CA VAL A 318 8.44 -15.23 9.55
C VAL A 318 7.41 -16.34 9.39
N ASN A 319 7.71 -17.53 9.91
CA ASN A 319 6.75 -18.63 9.95
C ASN A 319 5.73 -18.42 11.08
N PHE A 320 4.65 -17.70 10.78
CA PHE A 320 3.59 -17.35 11.72
C PHE A 320 2.92 -18.60 12.30
N THR A 321 2.55 -19.56 11.46
CA THR A 321 1.90 -20.80 11.89
C THR A 321 2.73 -21.54 12.95
N SER A 322 4.03 -21.67 12.72
CA SER A 322 4.95 -22.34 13.65
C SER A 322 5.03 -21.62 15.00
N ILE A 323 5.09 -20.29 15.01
CA ILE A 323 5.11 -19.50 16.24
C ILE A 323 3.79 -19.65 17.00
N MET A 324 2.66 -19.59 16.29
CA MET A 324 1.33 -19.69 16.90
C MET A 324 0.99 -21.10 17.39
N ALA A 325 1.63 -22.14 16.84
CA ALA A 325 1.47 -23.52 17.27
C ALA A 325 2.18 -23.86 18.59
N ARG A 326 3.09 -23.00 19.09
CA ARG A 326 3.84 -23.26 20.34
C ARG A 326 2.91 -23.41 21.55
N SER A 327 3.28 -24.25 22.52
CA SER A 327 2.53 -24.44 23.78
C SER A 327 2.87 -23.37 24.82
N THR A 328 2.76 -22.09 24.47
CA THR A 328 3.07 -20.92 25.31
C THR A 328 1.86 -19.98 25.43
N THR A 329 1.96 -18.94 26.27
CA THR A 329 0.87 -17.95 26.41
C THR A 329 0.70 -17.12 25.14
N ALA A 330 -0.50 -16.56 24.93
CA ALA A 330 -0.77 -15.68 23.78
C ALA A 330 0.22 -14.51 23.71
N GLN A 331 0.49 -13.86 24.84
CA GLN A 331 1.45 -12.75 24.92
C GLN A 331 2.86 -13.18 24.50
N GLN A 332 3.32 -14.38 24.91
CA GLN A 332 4.63 -14.89 24.51
C GLN A 332 4.71 -15.19 23.00
N LYS A 333 3.61 -15.64 22.40
CA LYS A 333 3.53 -15.85 20.94
C LYS A 333 3.55 -14.55 20.17
N GLU A 334 2.77 -13.55 20.62
CA GLU A 334 2.74 -12.21 20.04
C GLU A 334 4.14 -11.56 20.13
N SER A 335 4.81 -11.65 21.28
CA SER A 335 6.18 -11.14 21.45
C SER A 335 7.20 -11.91 20.61
N ALA A 336 7.08 -13.24 20.47
CA ALA A 336 7.95 -14.03 19.61
C ALA A 336 7.76 -13.70 18.12
N PHE A 337 6.52 -13.46 17.69
CA PHE A 337 6.21 -13.00 16.34
C PHE A 337 6.82 -11.62 16.08
N ALA A 338 6.59 -10.67 16.98
CA ALA A 338 7.12 -9.31 16.85
C ALA A 338 8.65 -9.30 16.77
N LEU A 339 9.31 -10.11 17.60
CA LEU A 339 10.77 -10.24 17.58
C LEU A 339 11.27 -10.83 16.25
N ALA A 340 10.59 -11.86 15.74
CA ALA A 340 10.94 -12.48 14.46
C ALA A 340 10.70 -11.53 13.27
N ALA A 341 9.61 -10.76 13.28
CA ALA A 341 9.29 -9.80 12.22
C ALA A 341 10.26 -8.61 12.17
N LEU A 342 10.71 -8.14 13.34
CA LEU A 342 11.60 -6.98 13.45
C LEU A 342 13.09 -7.36 13.57
N MET A 343 13.44 -8.63 13.37
CA MET A 343 14.80 -9.14 13.61
C MET A 343 15.85 -8.40 12.78
N GLU A 344 15.54 -8.11 11.53
CA GLU A 344 16.50 -7.48 10.61
C GLU A 344 16.29 -5.98 10.43
N VAL A 345 15.07 -5.48 10.68
CA VAL A 345 14.67 -4.08 10.43
C VAL A 345 15.69 -3.04 10.95
N PRO A 346 16.25 -3.15 12.18
CA PRO A 346 17.24 -2.18 12.64
C PRO A 346 18.51 -2.11 11.77
N ILE A 347 18.97 -3.26 11.27
CA ILE A 347 20.19 -3.37 10.46
C ILE A 347 19.87 -2.98 9.00
N GLN A 348 18.68 -3.35 8.51
CA GLN A 348 18.15 -2.95 7.22
C GLN A 348 18.05 -1.43 7.11
N TYR A 349 17.39 -0.76 8.07
CA TYR A 349 17.32 0.68 8.14
C TYR A 349 18.72 1.32 8.10
N LYS A 350 19.66 0.81 8.91
CA LYS A 350 21.05 1.28 8.89
C LYS A 350 21.71 1.15 7.52
N ALA A 351 21.46 0.04 6.81
CA ALA A 351 21.99 -0.16 5.46
C ALA A 351 21.47 0.93 4.51
N THR A 352 20.18 1.30 4.58
CA THR A 352 19.60 2.36 3.75
C THR A 352 20.26 3.72 3.98
N VAL A 353 20.61 4.02 5.23
CA VAL A 353 21.34 5.23 5.63
C VAL A 353 22.77 5.20 5.07
N GLU A 354 23.52 4.10 5.28
CA GLU A 354 24.91 3.99 4.83
C GLU A 354 25.05 3.93 3.30
N LEU A 355 24.09 3.33 2.60
CA LEU A 355 24.00 3.33 1.14
C LEU A 355 23.57 4.69 0.56
N GLY A 356 23.08 5.60 1.41
CA GLY A 356 22.65 6.93 1.01
C GLY A 356 21.42 6.92 0.12
N ILE A 357 20.51 5.96 0.33
CA ILE A 357 19.24 5.83 -0.41
C ILE A 357 18.04 6.35 0.39
N LEU A 358 18.17 6.50 1.72
CA LEU A 358 17.14 7.11 2.56
C LEU A 358 16.95 8.61 2.24
N GLY A 359 15.69 9.05 2.15
CA GLY A 359 15.31 10.43 1.87
C GLY A 359 15.59 10.87 0.44
N ARG A 360 15.72 9.92 -0.50
CA ARG A 360 15.97 10.19 -1.91
C ARG A 360 15.00 9.41 -2.79
N SER A 361 14.27 10.13 -3.64
CA SER A 361 13.54 9.53 -4.76
C SER A 361 14.53 9.23 -5.89
N THR A 362 14.40 8.04 -6.49
CA THR A 362 15.18 7.65 -7.67
C THR A 362 14.50 8.13 -8.95
N GLY A 363 13.18 8.30 -8.94
CA GLY A 363 12.36 8.59 -10.11
C GLY A 363 12.31 7.45 -11.14
N ASN A 364 12.90 6.30 -10.81
CA ASN A 364 13.00 5.14 -11.69
C ASN A 364 11.93 4.08 -11.35
N ALA A 365 11.15 4.29 -10.28
CA ALA A 365 10.09 3.37 -9.91
C ALA A 365 9.02 3.32 -11.00
N LYS A 366 8.59 2.11 -11.36
CA LYS A 366 7.45 1.92 -12.24
C LYS A 366 6.19 2.33 -11.49
N ARG A 367 5.45 3.28 -12.05
CA ARG A 367 4.15 3.69 -11.48
C ARG A 367 3.18 2.52 -11.48
N VAL A 368 2.67 2.16 -10.31
CA VAL A 368 1.65 1.12 -10.15
C VAL A 368 0.30 1.78 -9.92
N MET A 369 -0.69 1.40 -10.72
CA MET A 369 -2.07 1.86 -10.56
C MET A 369 -2.89 0.66 -10.06
N PRO A 370 -3.18 0.60 -8.75
CA PRO A 370 -3.96 -0.49 -8.18
C PRO A 370 -5.34 -0.56 -8.84
N ALA A 371 -5.81 -1.78 -9.03
CA ALA A 371 -7.19 -2.07 -9.35
C ALA A 371 -8.13 -1.62 -8.21
N PRO A 372 -9.38 -1.24 -8.50
CA PRO A 372 -10.40 -1.10 -7.46
C PRO A 372 -10.65 -2.44 -6.75
N PRO A 373 -11.11 -2.44 -5.48
CA PRO A 373 -11.46 -3.67 -4.79
C PRO A 373 -12.58 -4.40 -5.54
N PRO A 374 -12.57 -5.74 -5.58
CA PRO A 374 -13.57 -6.56 -6.26
C PRO A 374 -14.86 -6.68 -5.45
N LEU A 375 -15.44 -5.52 -5.11
CA LEU A 375 -16.71 -5.40 -4.42
C LEU A 375 -17.83 -5.14 -5.44
N PRO A 376 -19.05 -5.65 -5.21
CA PRO A 376 -20.19 -5.30 -6.03
C PRO A 376 -20.39 -3.79 -6.05
N PRO A 377 -20.73 -3.18 -7.20
CA PRO A 377 -21.06 -1.76 -7.25
C PRO A 377 -22.20 -1.49 -6.27
N ALA A 378 -22.05 -0.46 -5.44
CA ALA A 378 -23.07 -0.06 -4.49
C ALA A 378 -24.40 0.10 -5.23
N GLN A 379 -25.41 -0.71 -4.87
CA GLN A 379 -26.76 -0.55 -5.41
C GLN A 379 -27.23 0.85 -5.04
N ARG A 380 -27.26 1.76 -6.02
CA ARG A 380 -28.06 2.98 -5.91
C ARG A 380 -29.49 2.50 -5.65
N GLN A 381 -29.98 2.68 -4.44
CA GLN A 381 -31.40 2.46 -4.15
C GLN A 381 -32.20 3.23 -5.20
N PRO A 382 -33.16 2.60 -5.90
CA PRO A 382 -34.07 3.35 -6.74
C PRO A 382 -34.79 4.32 -5.82
N SER A 383 -34.50 5.61 -5.96
CA SER A 383 -35.33 6.64 -5.38
C SER A 383 -36.75 6.38 -5.88
N LEU A 384 -37.63 6.01 -4.95
CA LEU A 384 -39.05 5.85 -5.20
C LEU A 384 -39.52 7.09 -5.95
N ARG A 385 -39.82 6.90 -7.25
CA ARG A 385 -40.45 7.93 -8.09
C ARG A 385 -41.80 8.26 -7.46
N ARG A 386 -41.82 9.28 -6.60
CA ARG A 386 -43.08 9.94 -6.23
C ARG A 386 -43.58 10.66 -7.48
N GLY A 387 -44.77 10.27 -7.91
CA GLY A 387 -45.46 10.81 -9.07
C GLY A 387 -45.53 12.34 -9.03
N ALA A 388 -45.35 12.92 -10.21
CA ALA A 388 -45.45 14.33 -10.45
C ALA A 388 -46.82 14.88 -10.03
N SER A 389 -46.80 16.03 -9.36
CA SER A 389 -47.90 17.00 -9.40
C SER A 389 -47.28 18.39 -9.35
N ASN A 390 -47.47 19.11 -10.46
CA ASN A 390 -47.01 20.47 -10.72
C ASN A 390 -47.59 21.47 -9.72
N VAL A 391 -46.76 22.38 -9.21
CA VAL A 391 -47.07 23.81 -9.06
C VAL A 391 -45.77 24.63 -9.01
N ASN A 392 -45.89 25.86 -9.48
CA ASN A 392 -44.85 26.69 -10.08
C ASN A 392 -44.24 27.73 -9.10
N ALA A 393 -43.02 28.17 -9.43
CA ALA A 393 -42.36 29.43 -9.06
C ALA A 393 -41.86 29.65 -7.61
N GLY A 394 -40.54 29.84 -7.49
CA GLY A 394 -39.88 30.42 -6.31
C GLY A 394 -38.39 30.11 -6.26
N SER A 395 -37.56 31.05 -6.70
CA SER A 395 -36.09 31.02 -6.71
C SER A 395 -35.45 30.72 -5.35
N ALA A 396 -34.67 29.63 -5.26
CA ALA A 396 -33.43 29.49 -4.47
C ALA A 396 -32.78 28.12 -4.77
N GLN A 397 -31.48 28.09 -5.03
CA GLN A 397 -30.73 26.84 -5.14
C GLN A 397 -30.65 26.10 -3.80
N PRO A 398 -30.65 24.76 -3.80
CA PRO A 398 -29.90 23.95 -2.84
C PRO A 398 -28.82 23.19 -3.63
N GLY A 399 -27.52 23.50 -3.48
CA GLY A 399 -26.79 23.26 -2.24
C GLY A 399 -26.59 21.76 -2.08
N GLU A 400 -25.47 21.22 -2.59
CA GLU A 400 -25.08 19.83 -2.35
C GLU A 400 -25.11 19.52 -0.84
N PRO A 401 -25.54 18.31 -0.42
CA PRO A 401 -25.56 17.96 0.98
C PRO A 401 -24.11 17.97 1.48
N ARG A 402 -23.79 18.95 2.32
CA ARG A 402 -22.52 19.00 3.04
C ARG A 402 -22.36 17.72 3.83
N ASP A 403 -21.16 17.14 3.79
CA ASP A 403 -20.71 15.94 4.53
C ASP A 403 -21.01 16.02 6.05
N ASP A 404 -21.34 17.22 6.53
CA ASP A 404 -21.75 17.54 7.88
C ASP A 404 -23.15 17.01 8.29
N GLN A 405 -23.92 16.33 7.43
CA GLN A 405 -25.29 15.88 7.74
C GLN A 405 -25.43 14.37 8.06
N VAL A 406 -24.38 13.55 7.85
CA VAL A 406 -24.41 12.12 8.12
C VAL A 406 -23.86 11.76 9.50
N CYS A 407 -24.42 10.73 10.13
CA CYS A 407 -24.06 10.31 11.47
C CYS A 407 -22.57 9.93 11.55
N PRO A 408 -21.78 10.52 12.46
CA PRO A 408 -20.34 10.25 12.54
C PRO A 408 -19.98 8.85 13.07
N ILE A 409 -20.98 8.04 13.44
CA ILE A 409 -20.79 6.70 13.99
C ILE A 409 -21.00 5.64 12.91
N CYS A 410 -22.08 5.76 12.13
CA CYS A 410 -22.38 4.80 11.06
C CYS A 410 -22.13 5.33 9.65
N LEU A 411 -21.84 6.64 9.50
CA LEU A 411 -21.58 7.36 8.25
C LEU A 411 -22.65 7.18 7.16
N THR A 412 -23.83 6.71 7.55
CA THR A 412 -24.90 6.27 6.64
C THR A 412 -26.23 6.95 6.95
N ASN A 413 -26.61 6.99 8.23
CA ASN A 413 -27.88 7.55 8.66
C ASN A 413 -27.78 9.07 8.88
N ALA A 414 -28.88 9.81 8.68
CA ALA A 414 -28.92 11.24 8.97
C ALA A 414 -28.80 11.54 10.48
N LYS A 415 -28.23 12.69 10.83
CA LYS A 415 -28.17 13.19 12.22
C LYS A 415 -29.56 13.65 12.67
N ASP A 416 -30.21 12.91 13.58
CA ASP A 416 -31.54 13.24 14.14
C ASP A 416 -31.59 13.24 15.68
N LEU A 417 -30.43 13.07 16.33
CA LEU A 417 -30.28 13.04 17.78
C LEU A 417 -29.09 13.89 18.24
N ALA A 418 -29.33 14.83 19.16
CA ALA A 418 -28.30 15.68 19.78
C ALA A 418 -28.10 15.33 21.26
N PHE A 419 -26.84 15.39 21.74
CA PHE A 419 -26.50 15.14 23.14
C PHE A 419 -26.29 16.41 23.95
N GLY A 420 -27.03 16.56 25.04
CA GLY A 420 -26.85 17.63 26.04
C GLY A 420 -25.66 17.36 26.97
N CYS A 421 -24.46 17.18 26.42
CA CYS A 421 -23.24 16.94 27.19
C CYS A 421 -22.60 18.22 27.77
N GLY A 422 -23.16 19.41 27.47
CA GLY A 422 -22.84 20.67 28.14
C GLY A 422 -21.51 21.35 27.75
N HIS A 423 -20.87 20.96 26.65
CA HIS A 423 -19.60 21.58 26.23
C HIS A 423 -19.79 22.80 25.33
N MET A 424 -19.06 23.88 25.62
CA MET A 424 -18.74 24.95 24.68
C MET A 424 -17.34 24.68 24.12
N VAL A 425 -17.23 24.42 22.81
CA VAL A 425 -15.93 24.37 22.11
C VAL A 425 -15.62 25.77 21.60
N ARG A 426 -14.51 26.39 22.05
CA ARG A 426 -14.02 27.66 21.50
C ARG A 426 -13.44 27.41 20.11
N THR A 427 -14.13 27.85 19.07
CA THR A 427 -13.56 28.02 17.73
C THR A 427 -12.98 29.43 17.61
N ASN A 428 -11.88 29.61 16.86
CA ASN A 428 -11.19 30.88 16.66
C ASN A 428 -11.95 31.85 15.73
N SER A 429 -13.27 31.94 15.84
CA SER A 429 -14.11 32.89 15.11
C SER A 429 -15.05 33.58 16.09
N GLU A 430 -14.97 34.91 16.18
CA GLU A 430 -15.81 35.77 17.02
C GLU A 430 -17.28 35.78 16.54
N SER A 431 -17.97 34.66 16.65
CA SER A 431 -19.42 34.62 16.58
C SER A 431 -19.94 33.57 17.56
N LEU A 432 -20.54 34.04 18.65
CA LEU A 432 -21.22 33.23 19.66
C LEU A 432 -22.45 32.57 19.02
N VAL A 433 -22.32 31.31 18.61
CA VAL A 433 -23.46 30.45 18.24
C VAL A 433 -23.39 29.17 19.07
N HIS A 434 -24.53 28.76 19.64
CA HIS A 434 -24.68 27.76 20.71
C HIS A 434 -24.59 26.28 20.23
N ASP A 435 -23.81 25.93 19.21
CA ASP A 435 -24.20 24.78 18.36
C ASP A 435 -23.27 23.55 18.30
N ASN A 436 -22.36 23.33 19.25
CA ASN A 436 -21.53 22.10 19.24
C ASN A 436 -22.00 21.03 20.24
N ALA A 437 -23.30 20.70 20.21
CA ALA A 437 -23.77 19.42 20.72
C ALA A 437 -23.36 18.32 19.74
N MET A 438 -22.73 17.24 20.20
CA MET A 438 -22.50 16.07 19.34
C MET A 438 -23.86 15.56 18.82
N GLN A 439 -23.95 15.37 17.51
CA GLN A 439 -25.15 14.88 16.83
C GLN A 439 -24.85 13.55 16.14
N CYS A 440 -25.74 12.57 16.26
CA CYS A 440 -25.68 11.28 15.58
C CYS A 440 -27.08 10.84 15.16
N CYS A 441 -27.19 9.69 14.46
CA CYS A 441 -28.49 9.10 14.24
C CYS A 441 -29.00 8.44 15.53
N ARG A 442 -30.32 8.27 15.62
CA ARG A 442 -31.02 7.65 16.74
C ARG A 442 -30.47 6.27 17.08
N GLU A 443 -30.27 5.42 16.08
CA GLU A 443 -29.83 4.03 16.26
C GLU A 443 -28.46 3.96 16.95
N CYS A 444 -27.48 4.74 16.45
CA CYS A 444 -26.17 4.82 17.07
C CYS A 444 -26.18 5.53 18.43
N GLY A 445 -27.13 6.44 18.65
CA GLY A 445 -27.22 7.24 19.86
C GLY A 445 -28.00 6.60 21.01
N GLU A 446 -28.81 5.58 20.77
CA GLU A 446 -29.72 4.99 21.75
C GLU A 446 -28.97 4.31 22.91
N SER A 447 -27.90 3.59 22.62
CA SER A 447 -27.08 2.85 23.60
C SER A 447 -25.94 3.66 24.22
N LEU A 448 -25.64 4.86 23.72
CA LEU A 448 -24.56 5.69 24.24
C LEU A 448 -24.90 6.26 25.63
N THR A 449 -24.03 6.00 26.60
CA THR A 449 -24.08 6.56 27.97
C THR A 449 -23.07 7.69 28.18
N ARG A 450 -22.00 7.73 27.37
CA ARG A 450 -20.96 8.75 27.37
C ARG A 450 -20.76 9.27 25.95
N CYS A 451 -20.50 10.56 25.81
CA CYS A 451 -20.28 11.21 24.51
C CYS A 451 -18.92 10.78 23.92
N PRO A 452 -18.85 10.19 22.72
CA PRO A 452 -17.59 9.82 22.05
C PRO A 452 -16.58 10.96 21.88
N ILE A 453 -17.04 12.20 21.71
CA ILE A 453 -16.17 13.36 21.48
C ILE A 453 -15.51 13.83 22.78
N CYS A 454 -16.31 14.07 23.82
CA CYS A 454 -15.82 14.69 25.07
C CYS A 454 -15.69 13.72 26.25
N ARG A 455 -16.07 12.45 26.06
CA ARG A 455 -16.06 11.36 27.06
C ARG A 455 -16.88 11.61 28.35
N GLN A 456 -17.68 12.67 28.41
CA GLN A 456 -18.56 12.98 29.54
C GLN A 456 -19.88 12.19 29.49
N PRO A 457 -20.53 11.93 30.64
CA PRO A 457 -21.86 11.31 30.69
C PRO A 457 -22.89 12.14 29.92
N ILE A 458 -23.70 11.47 29.09
CA ILE A 458 -24.79 12.12 28.34
C ILE A 458 -25.94 12.38 29.30
N ARG A 459 -26.23 13.66 29.60
CA ARG A 459 -27.29 14.05 30.55
C ARG A 459 -28.67 14.13 29.91
N SER A 460 -28.75 14.44 28.62
CA SER A 460 -30.00 14.46 27.86
C SER A 460 -29.77 14.08 26.39
N LYS A 461 -30.78 13.46 25.78
CA LYS A 461 -30.84 13.13 24.35
C LYS A 461 -32.03 13.87 23.76
N LEU A 462 -31.78 14.81 22.86
CA LEU A 462 -32.81 15.66 22.24
C LEU A 462 -33.00 15.22 20.79
N ARG A 463 -34.25 15.01 20.41
CA ARG A 463 -34.60 14.70 19.02
C ARG A 463 -34.64 15.99 18.21
N LEU A 464 -33.92 16.01 17.11
CA LEU A 464 -33.95 17.13 16.16
C LEU A 464 -35.08 16.84 15.16
N TYR A 465 -36.05 17.74 15.05
CA TYR A 465 -37.05 17.71 14.00
C TYR A 465 -36.68 18.77 12.97
N SER A 466 -36.31 18.33 11.77
CA SER A 466 -36.16 19.21 10.62
C SER A 466 -37.55 19.72 10.22
N GLY A 467 -37.76 21.04 10.24
CA GLY A 467 -38.95 21.68 9.70
C GLY A 467 -38.97 21.69 8.18
#